data_AF-A0A8X6WWP5-F1
#
_entry.id   AF-A0A8X6WWP5-F1
#
_cell.length_a   1.000
_cell.length_b   1.000
_cell.length_c   1.000
_cell.angle_alpha   90.00
_cell.angle_beta   90.00
_cell.angle_gamma   90.00
#
_symmetry.space_group_name_H-M   'P 1'
#
loop_
_entity.id
_entity.type
_entity.pdbx_description
1 polymer ?
#
loop_
_entity_poly.entity_id
_entity_poly.type
_entity_poly.pdbx_seq_one_letter_code
_entity_poly.pdbx_strand_id
1 'polypeptide(L)'
;VAFEALSILAVMSNCALISMSPIVRSYAPDMSLSSWLLVAVAVEHVIIAVKMTLAYLISDVPKWVTVAIQRAQYESLQALKLERKEKTQYMLKTMNIKSTAKTD
;
A
#
# COMPACT_ATOMS: atom_id res chain seq x y z
N VAL A 1 -5.08 1.28 -6.77
CA VAL A 1 -6.07 2.24 -7.30
C VAL A 1 -7.27 1.55 -7.95
N ALA A 2 -7.12 0.75 -9.02
CA ALA A 2 -8.28 0.16 -9.71
C ALA A 2 -9.16 -0.74 -8.82
N PHE A 3 -8.56 -1.71 -8.12
CA PHE A 3 -9.31 -2.62 -7.22
C PHE A 3 -9.97 -1.88 -6.04
N GLU A 4 -9.30 -0.85 -5.54
CA GLU A 4 -9.82 -0.03 -4.44
C GLU A 4 -11.03 0.80 -4.88
N ALA A 5 -10.97 1.41 -6.07
CA ALA A 5 -12.10 2.12 -6.66
C ALA A 5 -13.29 1.17 -6.91
N LEU A 6 -13.03 -0.03 -7.43
CA LEU A 6 -14.07 -1.05 -7.62
C LEU A 6 -14.73 -1.45 -6.30
N SER A 7 -13.95 -1.59 -5.22
CA SER A 7 -14.51 -1.91 -3.90
C SER A 7 -15.43 -0.79 -3.36
N ILE A 8 -15.11 0.48 -3.62
CA ILE A 8 -15.96 1.62 -3.21
C ILE A 8 -17.23 1.65 -4.04
N LEU A 9 -17.12 1.46 -5.36
CA LEU A 9 -18.28 1.38 -6.26
C LEU A 9 -19.24 0.25 -5.88
N ALA A 10 -18.70 -0.91 -5.46
CA ALA A 10 -19.52 -2.03 -4.99
C ALA A 10 -20.30 -1.70 -3.71
N VAL A 11 -19.71 -0.94 -2.78
CA VAL A 11 -20.43 -0.49 -1.56
C VAL A 11 -21.54 0.48 -1.95
N MET A 12 -21.24 1.48 -2.78
CA MET A 12 -22.23 2.48 -3.22
C MET A 12 -23.40 1.83 -3.99
N SER A 13 -23.13 0.92 -4.93
CA SER A 13 -24.18 0.27 -5.72
C SER A 13 -25.07 -0.63 -4.86
N ASN A 14 -24.49 -1.39 -3.93
CA ASN A 14 -25.26 -2.25 -3.03
C ASN A 14 -26.10 -1.43 -2.04
N CYS A 15 -25.56 -0.36 -1.45
CA CYS A 15 -26.32 0.54 -0.57
C CYS A 15 -27.48 1.22 -1.33
N ALA A 16 -27.24 1.66 -2.57
CA ALA A 16 -28.29 2.21 -3.42
C ALA A 16 -29.41 1.19 -3.68
N LEU A 17 -29.07 -0.05 -4.10
CA LEU A 17 -30.05 -1.11 -4.34
C LEU A 17 -30.87 -1.44 -3.09
N ILE A 18 -30.23 -1.53 -1.92
CA ILE A 18 -30.90 -1.78 -0.64
C ILE A 18 -31.85 -0.63 -0.30
N SER A 19 -31.43 0.62 -0.48
CA SER A 19 -32.27 1.80 -0.19
C SER A 19 -33.50 1.92 -1.09
N MET A 20 -33.42 1.42 -2.33
CA MET A 20 -34.51 1.39 -3.30
C MET A 20 -35.44 0.19 -3.13
N SER A 21 -35.02 -0.83 -2.37
CA SER A 21 -35.82 -2.03 -2.17
C SER A 21 -37.10 -1.73 -1.38
N PRO A 22 -38.30 -2.11 -1.88
CA PRO A 22 -39.57 -1.84 -1.20
C PRO A 22 -39.69 -2.57 0.14
N ILE A 23 -39.02 -3.73 0.28
CA ILE A 23 -38.94 -4.48 1.54
C ILE A 23 -38.22 -3.64 2.60
N VAL A 24 -37.11 -3.01 2.22
CA VAL A 24 -36.28 -2.23 3.15
C VAL A 24 -36.99 -0.91 3.49
N ARG A 25 -37.63 -0.28 2.50
CA ARG A 25 -38.48 0.90 2.67
C ARG A 25 -39.67 0.64 3.61
N SER A 26 -40.22 -0.58 3.60
CA SER A 26 -41.36 -0.94 4.46
C SER A 26 -41.05 -1.00 5.96
N TYR A 27 -39.77 -1.05 6.35
CA TYR A 27 -39.37 -0.95 7.77
C TYR A 27 -39.43 0.49 8.30
N ALA A 28 -39.48 1.50 7.42
CA ALA A 28 -39.60 2.91 7.79
C ALA A 28 -40.63 3.63 6.90
N PRO A 29 -41.91 3.22 6.94
CA PRO A 29 -42.95 3.76 6.07
C PRO A 29 -43.29 5.22 6.39
N ASP A 30 -43.15 5.61 7.67
CA ASP A 30 -43.43 6.97 8.15
C ASP A 30 -42.29 7.96 7.88
N MET A 31 -41.16 7.48 7.36
CA MET A 31 -39.97 8.30 7.16
C MET A 31 -40.00 8.96 5.78
N SER A 32 -39.83 10.29 5.75
CA SER A 32 -39.72 11.07 4.52
C SER A 32 -38.62 10.52 3.60
N LEU A 33 -38.76 10.69 2.29
CA LEU A 33 -37.76 10.22 1.32
C LEU A 33 -36.36 10.79 1.61
N SER A 34 -36.31 12.06 2.00
CA SER A 34 -35.07 12.78 2.34
C SER A 34 -34.38 12.15 3.56
N SER A 35 -35.14 11.89 4.63
CA SER A 35 -34.62 11.29 5.86
C SER A 35 -34.13 9.85 5.62
N TRP A 36 -34.86 9.10 4.79
CA TRP A 36 -34.49 7.75 4.39
C TRP A 36 -33.15 7.70 3.63
N LEU A 37 -32.97 8.60 2.66
CA LEU A 37 -31.73 8.71 1.91
C LEU A 37 -30.55 9.13 2.81
N LEU A 38 -30.77 10.03 3.76
CA LEU A 38 -29.73 10.42 4.72
C LEU A 38 -29.27 9.23 5.58
N VAL A 39 -30.19 8.39 6.04
CA VAL A 39 -29.85 7.16 6.79
C VAL A 39 -29.08 6.18 5.90
N ALA A 40 -29.51 5.98 4.65
CA ALA A 40 -28.81 5.10 3.72
C ALA A 40 -27.38 5.57 3.44
N VAL A 41 -27.17 6.87 3.22
CA VAL A 41 -25.85 7.48 3.04
C VAL A 41 -25.00 7.38 4.31
N ALA A 42 -25.59 7.56 5.49
CA ALA A 42 -24.88 7.40 6.75
C ALA A 42 -24.38 5.96 6.94
N VAL A 43 -25.22 4.96 6.64
CA VAL A 43 -24.83 3.54 6.67
C VAL A 43 -23.72 3.25 5.67
N GLU A 44 -23.80 3.80 4.46
CA GLU A 44 -22.75 3.70 3.46
C GLU A 44 -21.41 4.24 3.97
N HIS A 45 -21.40 5.42 4.57
CA HIS A 45 -20.19 6.03 5.14
C HIS A 45 -19.59 5.18 6.26
N VAL A 46 -20.41 4.55 7.09
CA VAL A 46 -19.94 3.64 8.15
C VAL A 46 -19.27 2.40 7.54
N ILE A 47 -19.87 1.80 6.50
CA ILE A 47 -19.29 0.63 5.82
C ILE A 47 -17.94 1.00 5.17
N ILE A 48 -17.87 2.15 4.50
CA ILE A 48 -16.63 2.65 3.90
C ILE A 48 -15.58 2.90 4.98
N ALA A 49 -15.95 3.54 6.09
CA ALA A 49 -15.05 3.81 7.21
C ALA A 49 -14.47 2.51 7.78
N VAL A 50 -15.32 1.49 8.03
CA VAL A 50 -14.89 0.17 8.49
C VAL A 50 -13.92 -0.48 7.51
N LYS A 51 -14.21 -0.44 6.20
CA LYS A 51 -13.31 -0.95 5.16
C LYS A 51 -11.95 -0.25 5.22
N MET A 52 -11.94 1.08 5.34
CA MET A 52 -10.69 1.86 5.43
C MET A 52 -9.91 1.53 6.72
N THR A 53 -10.60 1.37 7.85
CA THR A 53 -9.98 0.94 9.10
C THR A 53 -9.40 -0.47 8.99
N LEU A 54 -10.09 -1.41 8.34
CA LEU A 54 -9.57 -2.76 8.12
C LEU A 54 -8.35 -2.76 7.19
N ALA A 55 -8.37 -1.95 6.13
CA ALA A 55 -7.22 -1.77 5.25
C ALA A 55 -6.01 -1.17 5.99
N TYR A 56 -6.24 -0.34 7.00
CA TYR A 56 -5.18 0.19 7.86
C TYR A 56 -4.70 -0.82 8.93
N LEU A 57 -5.63 -1.60 9.52
CA LEU A 57 -5.34 -2.56 10.59
C LEU A 57 -4.62 -3.80 10.09
N ILE A 58 -4.97 -4.27 8.89
CA ILE A 58 -4.22 -5.31 8.20
C ILE A 58 -2.92 -4.65 7.72
N SER A 59 -1.89 -4.66 8.58
CA SER A 59 -0.55 -4.26 8.16
C SER A 59 -0.17 -5.09 6.93
N ASP A 60 -0.05 -4.43 5.78
CA ASP A 60 0.23 -5.01 4.46
C ASP A 60 1.45 -5.95 4.43
N VAL A 61 2.31 -5.89 5.46
CA VAL A 61 3.51 -6.72 5.56
C VAL A 61 3.57 -7.41 6.92
N PRO A 62 3.38 -8.74 6.98
CA PRO A 62 3.59 -9.48 8.22
C PRO A 62 5.08 -9.45 8.59
N LYS A 63 5.38 -9.42 9.89
CA LYS A 63 6.74 -9.19 10.43
C LYS A 63 7.82 -10.08 9.80
N TRP A 64 7.49 -11.33 9.47
CA TRP A 64 8.43 -12.28 8.85
C TRP A 64 8.82 -11.86 7.42
N VAL A 65 7.91 -11.24 6.66
CA VAL A 65 8.20 -10.70 5.33
C VAL A 65 9.07 -9.46 5.43
N THR A 66 8.79 -8.56 6.40
CA THR A 66 9.64 -7.38 6.62
C THR A 66 11.07 -7.77 6.92
N VAL A 67 11.27 -8.77 7.79
CA VAL A 67 12.60 -9.29 8.12
C VAL A 67 13.26 -9.94 6.89
N ALA A 68 12.51 -10.69 6.08
CA ALA A 68 13.03 -11.30 4.85
C ALA A 68 13.48 -10.24 3.82
N ILE A 69 12.69 -9.18 3.61
CA ILE A 69 13.04 -8.07 2.72
C ILE A 69 14.27 -7.34 3.24
N GLN A 70 14.32 -7.04 4.53
CA GLN A 70 15.48 -6.37 5.15
C GLN A 70 16.74 -7.21 5.01
N ARG A 71 16.64 -8.53 5.20
CA ARG A 71 17.77 -9.44 5.00
C ARG A 71 18.24 -9.46 3.55
N ALA A 72 17.33 -9.57 2.59
CA ALA A 72 17.67 -9.56 1.16
C ALA A 72 18.33 -8.22 0.74
N GLN A 73 17.82 -7.10 1.24
CA GLN A 73 18.42 -5.77 1.01
C GLN A 73 19.80 -5.66 1.65
N TYR A 74 19.98 -6.19 2.86
CA TYR A 74 21.26 -6.17 3.55
C TYR A 74 22.33 -6.99 2.84
N GLU A 75 22.01 -8.21 2.38
CA GLU A 75 22.92 -9.05 1.60
C GLU A 75 23.32 -8.35 0.29
N SER A 76 22.37 -7.73 -0.42
CA SER A 76 22.65 -6.93 -1.63
C SER A 76 23.59 -5.75 -1.35
N LEU A 77 23.38 -5.03 -0.23
CA LEU A 77 24.24 -3.92 0.18
C LEU A 77 25.65 -4.40 0.57
N GLN A 78 25.78 -5.58 1.17
CA GLN A 78 27.09 -6.16 1.47
C GLN A 78 27.87 -6.50 0.20
N ALA A 79 27.22 -7.16 -0.78
CA ALA A 79 27.83 -7.48 -2.06
C ALA A 79 28.37 -6.22 -2.76
N LEU A 80 27.54 -5.16 -2.83
CA LEU A 80 27.95 -3.87 -3.40
C LEU A 80 29.13 -3.22 -2.66
N LYS A 81 29.20 -3.35 -1.32
CA LYS A 81 30.33 -2.81 -0.54
C LYS A 81 31.62 -3.56 -0.86
N LEU A 82 31.57 -4.88 -1.04
CA LEU A 82 32.73 -5.69 -1.38
C LEU A 82 33.26 -5.32 -2.78
N GLU A 83 32.39 -5.31 -3.79
CA GLU A 83 32.77 -4.90 -5.16
C GLU A 83 33.36 -3.49 -5.21
N ARG A 84 32.79 -2.55 -4.43
CA ARG A 84 33.30 -1.17 -4.37
C ARG A 84 34.69 -1.14 -3.73
N LYS A 85 34.94 -1.90 -2.66
CA LYS A 85 36.28 -2.00 -2.05
C LYS A 85 37.30 -2.57 -3.03
N GLU A 86 36.95 -3.63 -3.75
CA GLU A 86 37.84 -4.25 -4.76
C GLU A 86 38.16 -3.28 -5.90
N LYS A 87 37.15 -2.59 -6.45
CA LYS A 87 37.36 -1.56 -7.47
C LYS A 87 38.21 -0.41 -6.96
N THR A 88 37.99 0.08 -5.74
CA THR A 88 38.82 1.12 -5.14
C THR A 88 40.27 0.67 -4.98
N GLN A 89 40.51 -0.56 -4.52
CA GLN A 89 41.87 -1.12 -4.40
C GLN A 89 42.55 -1.25 -5.75
N TYR A 90 41.84 -1.72 -6.77
CA TYR A 90 42.35 -1.77 -8.15
C TYR A 90 42.72 -0.39 -8.69
N MET A 91 41.86 0.61 -8.48
CA MET A 91 42.12 2.00 -8.86
C MET A 91 43.35 2.57 -8.15
N LEU A 92 43.53 2.31 -6.86
CA LEU A 92 44.71 2.75 -6.11
C LEU A 92 45.99 2.11 -6.65
N LYS A 93 45.97 0.80 -6.93
CA LYS A 93 47.11 0.07 -7.48
C LYS A 93 47.52 0.60 -8.85
N THR A 94 46.55 0.85 -9.74
CA THR A 94 46.81 1.38 -11.08
C THR A 94 47.30 2.84 -11.06
N MET A 95 46.78 3.69 -10.16
CA MET A 95 47.30 5.05 -9.97
C MET A 95 48.75 5.04 -9.47
N ASN A 96 49.09 4.17 -8.52
CA ASN A 96 50.44 4.08 -7.99
C ASN A 96 51.47 3.64 -9.06
N ILE A 97 51.14 2.61 -9.86
CA ILE A 97 52.01 2.12 -10.94
C ILE A 97 52.23 3.21 -12.02
N LYS A 98 51.18 3.95 -12.37
CA LYS A 98 51.29 5.04 -13.35
C LYS A 98 52.11 6.22 -12.82
N SER A 99 52.12 6.44 -11.51
CA SER A 99 52.96 7.46 -10.87
C SER A 99 54.43 7.07 -10.90
N THR A 100 54.78 5.82 -10.60
CA THR A 100 56.17 5.34 -10.62
C THR A 100 56.74 5.29 -12.04
N ALA A 101 55.92 4.95 -13.04
CA ALA A 101 56.33 4.94 -14.44
C ALA A 101 56.48 6.33 -15.09
N LYS A 102 56.11 7.42 -14.39
CA LYS A 102 56.24 8.81 -14.88
C LYS A 102 57.45 9.53 -14.26
N THR A 103 58.03 8.96 -13.21
CA THR A 103 59.21 9.51 -12.51
C THR A 103 60.54 8.99 -13.06
N ASP A 104 60.50 8.07 -14.00
CA ASP A 104 61.64 7.54 -14.78
C ASP A 104 61.61 8.10 -16.21
#